data_AF-A0A954W247-F1
#
_entry.id   AF-A0A954W247-F1
#
_cell.length_a   1.000
_cell.length_b   1.000
_cell.length_c   1.000
_cell.angle_alpha   90.00
_cell.angle_beta   90.00
_cell.angle_gamma   90.00
#
_symmetry.space_group_name_H-M   'P 1'
#
loop_
_entity.id
_entity.type
_entity.pdbx_description
1 polymer ?
#
loop_
_entity_poly.entity_id
_entity_poly.type
_entity_poly.pdbx_seq_one_letter_code
_entity_poly.pdbx_strand_id
1 'polypeptide(L)'
;MKRSTLAVALLMTLAIPGVSMNLVAADEPQIKITDSKLHPINYGADSLQHWVDKAPQGDAKRASALLRDLEKLEVRFGRLPASENEQYKYVANRLKELRNTIARKSGMPTDSTAEKKSTASAPPTTKPHPGLTSIQSLVAALEKDVPQYKDNHKQRSRIRNDVSNLKQRLARVPAKNHPLYETLQQRIAELETALQPEGGPLNMTDKEVVAYLEQIRVKYGEQLRLPEARDIMANRELTAEDVDGILSKMKAFGENADKDLPQLRRVVEATGQGEYWLDWLEKQSIEQLKKNIASIKTAIDSRVNSGLRDAKQRSELDPEKNKYAFTNEAMLKQHAADHARTMRTLQQATRLEELLSLAATWSLRIKELEGYVATWQEKAGMASIVRELPAEVGTKELHAIAKEVFGTEKYGVGELAHVIVNSKPVPRDRIEHKAFNNKIETIVRVWEQFQVTTVEEEDGKLNVYVNDLAKFSRAPNTTPIGKWILTKRFKRGEISPQDFAA
;
A
#
# COMPACT_ATOMS: atom_id res chain seq x y z
N MET A 1 20.44 46.07 40.36
CA MET A 1 19.75 47.37 40.54
C MET A 1 18.33 47.09 41.02
N LYS A 2 18.03 47.52 42.25
CA LYS A 2 16.70 47.49 42.87
C LYS A 2 15.84 48.59 42.27
N ARG A 3 14.58 48.32 41.93
CA ARG A 3 13.49 49.32 42.01
C ARG A 3 12.18 48.64 42.39
N SER A 4 11.85 48.79 43.65
CA SER A 4 10.52 48.75 44.24
C SER A 4 9.81 50.08 43.94
N THR A 5 8.50 50.03 43.64
CA THR A 5 7.59 51.14 43.99
C THR A 5 6.17 50.62 44.20
N LEU A 6 5.65 50.97 45.38
CA LEU A 6 4.30 50.83 45.91
C LEU A 6 3.27 51.73 45.20
N ALA A 7 1.99 51.49 45.57
CA ALA A 7 0.87 52.45 45.75
C ALA A 7 -0.19 52.43 44.63
N VAL A 8 -1.51 52.56 44.88
CA VAL A 8 -2.38 52.77 46.05
C VAL A 8 -3.81 52.45 45.58
N ALA A 9 -4.64 52.04 46.53
CA ALA A 9 -6.04 51.65 46.38
C ALA A 9 -6.97 52.75 45.81
N LEU A 10 -8.05 52.33 45.14
CA LEU A 10 -9.31 53.07 45.14
C LEU A 10 -10.51 52.10 45.12
N LEU A 11 -11.27 52.12 46.21
CA LEU A 11 -12.61 51.54 46.32
C LEU A 11 -13.59 52.34 45.45
N MET A 12 -14.41 51.66 44.65
CA MET A 12 -15.78 52.10 44.39
C MET A 12 -16.71 50.88 44.35
N THR A 13 -17.56 50.84 45.38
CA THR A 13 -18.71 49.96 45.56
C THR A 13 -19.86 50.43 44.68
N LEU A 14 -20.33 49.59 43.76
CA LEU A 14 -21.66 49.71 43.16
C LEU A 14 -22.40 48.39 43.38
N ALA A 15 -23.45 48.46 44.18
CA ALA A 15 -24.35 47.38 44.52
C ALA A 15 -25.24 47.04 43.32
N ILE A 16 -25.23 45.77 42.89
CA ILE A 16 -26.23 45.19 42.01
C ILE A 16 -27.03 44.16 42.84
N PRO A 17 -28.34 44.32 43.01
CA PRO A 17 -29.18 43.32 43.66
C PRO A 17 -29.51 42.20 42.66
N GLY A 18 -29.25 40.93 43.02
CA GLY A 18 -29.79 39.80 42.26
C GLY A 18 -28.85 38.60 42.02
N VAL A 19 -27.84 38.37 42.85
CA VAL A 19 -27.07 37.12 42.80
C VAL A 19 -27.46 36.25 43.99
N SER A 20 -28.16 35.16 43.69
CA SER A 20 -28.38 34.04 44.61
C SER A 20 -27.04 33.61 45.21
N MET A 21 -26.92 33.66 46.54
CA MET A 21 -25.81 33.09 47.27
C MET A 21 -25.71 31.59 46.97
N ASN A 22 -24.82 31.21 46.05
CA ASN A 22 -24.22 29.89 46.10
C ASN A 22 -23.27 29.90 47.29
N LEU A 23 -23.65 29.15 48.33
CA LEU A 23 -22.73 28.72 49.38
C LEU A 23 -21.50 28.12 48.69
N VAL A 24 -20.38 28.86 48.74
CA VAL A 24 -19.08 28.35 48.36
C VAL A 24 -18.77 27.23 49.35
N ALA A 25 -18.91 25.99 48.88
CA ALA A 25 -18.40 24.83 49.58
C ALA A 25 -16.90 25.07 49.82
N ALA A 26 -16.47 24.98 51.07
CA ALA A 26 -15.07 25.00 51.41
C ALA A 26 -14.34 23.95 50.55
N ASP A 27 -13.30 24.38 49.83
CA ASP A 27 -12.45 23.48 49.04
C ASP A 27 -11.94 22.37 49.97
N GLU A 28 -12.49 21.15 49.82
CA GLU A 28 -11.92 19.98 50.46
C GLU A 28 -10.47 19.83 49.99
N PRO A 29 -9.52 19.54 50.89
CA PRO A 29 -8.13 19.37 50.52
C PRO A 29 -8.03 18.25 49.46
N GLN A 30 -7.58 18.59 48.25
CA GLN A 30 -7.37 17.63 47.18
C GLN A 30 -6.28 16.63 47.62
N ILE A 31 -6.71 15.45 48.07
CA ILE A 31 -5.80 14.36 48.42
C ILE A 31 -5.11 13.91 47.12
N LYS A 32 -3.79 14.16 47.04
CA LYS A 32 -2.98 13.70 45.91
C LYS A 32 -2.87 12.18 45.95
N ILE A 33 -3.47 11.51 44.97
CA ILE A 33 -3.34 10.05 44.81
C ILE A 33 -1.92 9.73 44.37
N THR A 34 -1.18 9.00 45.21
CA THR A 34 0.19 8.55 44.93
C THR A 34 0.28 7.04 44.74
N ASP A 35 -0.73 6.28 45.16
CA ASP A 35 -0.79 4.84 44.89
C ASP A 35 -1.14 4.58 43.42
N SER A 36 -0.22 3.91 42.72
CA SER A 36 -0.37 3.62 41.30
C SER A 36 -1.56 2.73 40.97
N LYS A 37 -2.03 1.93 41.94
CA LYS A 37 -3.21 1.07 41.80
C LYS A 37 -4.52 1.88 41.80
N LEU A 38 -4.52 3.05 42.43
CA LEU A 38 -5.68 3.93 42.49
C LEU A 38 -5.76 4.88 41.28
N HIS A 39 -4.67 5.13 40.54
CA HIS A 39 -4.68 6.03 39.38
C HIS A 39 -5.74 5.69 38.33
N PRO A 40 -5.89 4.42 37.86
CA PRO A 40 -6.89 4.10 36.84
C PRO A 40 -8.32 4.29 37.35
N ILE A 41 -8.56 4.09 38.66
CA ILE A 41 -9.87 4.24 39.28
C ILE A 41 -10.21 5.71 39.48
N ASN A 42 -9.25 6.50 39.96
CA ASN A 42 -9.43 7.95 40.14
C ASN A 42 -9.63 8.65 38.79
N TYR A 43 -8.85 8.30 37.76
CA TYR A 43 -9.06 8.80 36.40
C TYR A 43 -10.42 8.40 35.82
N GLY A 44 -10.84 7.15 36.08
CA GLY A 44 -12.18 6.69 35.73
C GLY A 44 -13.29 7.49 36.42
N ALA A 45 -13.11 7.81 37.71
CA ALA A 45 -14.03 8.63 38.48
C ALA A 45 -14.06 10.10 37.98
N ASP A 46 -12.92 10.69 37.63
CA ASP A 46 -12.83 12.02 37.01
C ASP A 46 -13.59 12.07 35.69
N SER A 47 -13.37 11.08 34.81
CA SER A 47 -14.08 10.98 33.55
C SER A 47 -15.59 10.77 33.77
N LEU A 48 -15.97 9.95 34.76
CA LEU A 48 -17.37 9.71 35.06
C LEU A 48 -18.05 10.98 35.59
N GLN A 49 -17.41 11.70 36.51
CA GLN A 49 -17.88 12.99 37.02
C GLN A 49 -18.14 13.97 35.89
N HIS A 50 -17.20 14.10 34.94
CA HIS A 50 -17.37 14.95 33.75
C HIS A 50 -18.65 14.61 32.97
N TRP A 51 -18.96 13.33 32.79
CA TRP A 51 -20.16 12.89 32.09
C TRP A 51 -21.44 13.02 32.93
N VAL A 52 -21.34 12.86 34.25
CA VAL A 52 -22.43 13.14 35.19
C VAL A 52 -22.79 14.61 35.12
N ASP A 53 -21.81 15.53 35.13
CA ASP A 53 -22.03 16.97 35.09
C ASP A 53 -22.73 17.39 33.79
N LYS A 54 -22.30 16.82 32.66
CA LYS A 54 -22.91 17.04 31.33
C LYS A 54 -24.27 16.37 31.11
N ALA A 55 -24.69 15.44 31.96
CA ALA A 55 -25.97 14.76 31.80
C ALA A 55 -27.14 15.71 32.14
N PRO A 56 -28.17 15.82 31.26
CA PRO A 56 -29.41 16.55 31.57
C PRO A 56 -30.12 15.94 32.78
N GLN A 57 -30.78 16.77 33.59
CA GLN A 57 -31.64 16.27 34.67
C GLN A 57 -32.82 15.47 34.08
N GLY A 58 -33.16 14.34 34.70
CA GLY A 58 -34.29 13.50 34.28
C GLY A 58 -34.02 12.53 33.13
N ASP A 59 -32.80 12.49 32.57
CA ASP A 59 -32.44 11.53 31.51
C ASP A 59 -32.14 10.14 32.09
N ALA A 60 -33.19 9.34 32.25
CA ALA A 60 -33.11 7.99 32.80
C ALA A 60 -32.22 7.04 31.98
N LYS A 61 -32.17 7.19 30.65
CA LYS A 61 -31.35 6.34 29.78
C LYS A 61 -29.87 6.61 30.00
N ARG A 62 -29.48 7.89 30.08
CA ARG A 62 -28.10 8.29 30.31
C ARG A 62 -27.66 7.98 31.75
N ALA A 63 -28.54 8.18 32.74
CA ALA A 63 -28.25 7.79 34.12
C ALA A 63 -28.01 6.28 34.27
N SER A 64 -28.80 5.44 33.59
CA SER A 64 -28.58 3.99 33.59
C SER A 64 -27.22 3.59 33.00
N ALA A 65 -26.77 4.28 31.93
CA ALA A 65 -25.44 4.06 31.37
C ALA A 65 -24.32 4.47 32.36
N LEU A 66 -24.47 5.64 33.00
CA LEU A 66 -23.51 6.13 33.99
C LEU A 66 -23.43 5.24 35.24
N LEU A 67 -24.55 4.67 35.70
CA LEU A 67 -24.56 3.69 36.79
C LEU A 67 -23.81 2.41 36.42
N ARG A 68 -23.97 1.89 35.19
CA ARG A 68 -23.21 0.72 34.72
C ARG A 68 -21.70 0.99 34.68
N ASP A 69 -21.30 2.19 34.28
CA ASP A 69 -19.89 2.56 34.27
C ASP A 69 -19.34 2.79 35.68
N LEU A 70 -20.15 3.33 36.61
CA LEU A 70 -19.81 3.39 38.03
C LEU A 70 -19.63 2.00 38.65
N GLU A 71 -20.54 1.06 38.38
CA GLU A 71 -20.44 -0.32 38.87
C GLU A 71 -19.16 -1.01 38.41
N LYS A 72 -18.70 -0.76 37.17
CA LYS A 72 -17.40 -1.26 36.70
C LYS A 72 -16.24 -0.69 37.53
N LEU A 73 -16.30 0.59 37.91
CA LEU A 73 -15.28 1.22 38.74
C LEU A 73 -15.29 0.67 40.17
N GLU A 74 -16.48 0.51 40.77
CA GLU A 74 -16.63 -0.09 42.09
C GLU A 74 -16.15 -1.55 42.14
N VAL A 75 -16.43 -2.36 41.11
CA VAL A 75 -15.92 -3.73 41.01
C VAL A 75 -14.40 -3.75 40.88
N ARG A 76 -13.81 -2.84 40.09
CA ARG A 76 -12.34 -2.72 39.99
C ARG A 76 -11.74 -2.28 41.32
N PHE A 77 -12.38 -1.35 42.01
CA PHE A 77 -11.97 -0.86 43.33
C PHE A 77 -12.02 -1.97 44.39
N GLY A 78 -13.11 -2.75 44.44
CA GLY A 78 -13.27 -3.86 45.37
C GLY A 78 -12.32 -5.06 45.14
N ARG A 79 -11.63 -5.11 43.99
CA ARG A 79 -10.56 -6.10 43.72
C ARG A 79 -9.19 -5.65 44.26
N LEU A 80 -9.03 -4.37 44.59
CA LEU A 80 -7.81 -3.91 45.21
C LEU A 80 -7.74 -4.43 46.66
N PRO A 81 -6.54 -4.78 47.16
CA PRO A 81 -6.40 -5.19 48.55
C PRO A 81 -6.91 -4.05 49.43
N ALA A 82 -7.86 -4.37 50.32
CA ALA A 82 -8.42 -3.39 51.24
C ALA A 82 -7.28 -2.78 52.07
N SER A 83 -7.04 -1.49 51.87
CA SER A 83 -6.06 -0.72 52.61
C SER A 83 -6.84 0.36 53.36
N GLU A 84 -6.61 0.49 54.66
CA GLU A 84 -7.25 1.53 55.48
C GLU A 84 -6.63 2.92 55.30
N ASN A 85 -5.76 3.11 54.31
CA ASN A 85 -5.11 4.38 54.05
C ASN A 85 -6.11 5.46 53.59
N GLU A 86 -5.73 6.72 53.78
CA GLU A 86 -6.61 7.87 53.47
C GLU A 86 -6.95 7.98 51.98
N GLN A 87 -6.08 7.52 51.07
CA GLN A 87 -6.33 7.55 49.62
C GLN A 87 -7.44 6.56 49.21
N TYR A 88 -7.48 5.38 49.82
CA TYR A 88 -8.56 4.41 49.59
C TYR A 88 -9.88 4.91 50.16
N LYS A 89 -9.88 5.50 51.36
CA LYS A 89 -11.07 6.14 51.94
C LYS A 89 -11.60 7.26 51.05
N TYR A 90 -10.69 8.10 50.53
CA TYR A 90 -11.02 9.17 49.59
C TYR A 90 -11.69 8.63 48.33
N VAL A 91 -11.07 7.65 47.64
CA VAL A 91 -11.64 7.08 46.40
C VAL A 91 -12.98 6.38 46.68
N ALA A 92 -13.12 5.68 47.82
CA ALA A 92 -14.38 5.04 48.21
C ALA A 92 -15.50 6.06 48.44
N ASN A 93 -15.22 7.15 49.15
CA ASN A 93 -16.18 8.24 49.38
C ASN A 93 -16.57 8.91 48.05
N ARG A 94 -15.59 9.15 47.18
CA ARG A 94 -15.83 9.75 45.86
C ARG A 94 -16.74 8.91 44.97
N LEU A 95 -16.56 7.59 44.94
CA LEU A 95 -17.46 6.68 44.19
C LEU A 95 -18.88 6.69 44.79
N LYS A 96 -19.01 6.76 46.11
CA LYS A 96 -20.30 6.88 46.80
C LYS A 96 -21.01 8.20 46.47
N GLU A 97 -20.28 9.31 46.41
CA GLU A 97 -20.82 10.62 46.01
C GLU A 97 -21.28 10.64 44.56
N LEU A 98 -20.51 10.04 43.66
CA LEU A 98 -20.89 9.86 42.26
C LEU A 98 -22.19 9.06 42.14
N ARG A 99 -22.33 7.97 42.90
CA ARG A 99 -23.57 7.17 42.97
C ARG A 99 -24.77 8.03 43.38
N ASN A 100 -24.63 8.78 44.47
CA ASN A 100 -25.68 9.67 44.98
C ASN A 100 -26.03 10.79 44.00
N THR A 101 -25.04 11.30 43.26
CA THR A 101 -25.25 12.37 42.27
C THR A 101 -25.95 11.86 41.03
N ILE A 102 -25.58 10.66 40.55
CA ILE A 102 -26.28 10.01 39.43
C ILE A 102 -27.72 9.69 39.81
N ALA A 103 -27.97 9.15 41.01
CA ALA A 103 -29.30 8.84 41.51
C ALA A 103 -30.19 10.09 41.64
N ARG A 104 -29.63 11.20 42.16
CA ARG A 104 -30.34 12.49 42.22
C ARG A 104 -30.68 13.03 40.82
N LYS A 105 -29.76 12.95 39.86
CA LYS A 105 -30.00 13.40 38.48
C LYS A 105 -31.02 12.54 37.72
N SER A 106 -31.18 11.27 38.10
CA SER A 106 -32.13 10.34 37.46
C SER A 106 -33.54 10.39 38.03
N GLY A 107 -33.77 11.13 39.13
CA GLY A 107 -35.05 11.12 39.84
C GLY A 107 -35.35 9.79 40.54
N MET A 108 -34.34 8.92 40.73
CA MET A 108 -34.50 7.67 41.47
C MET A 108 -34.44 7.94 42.98
N PRO A 109 -35.29 7.29 43.79
CA PRO A 109 -35.24 7.42 45.24
C PRO A 109 -33.87 6.95 45.75
N THR A 110 -33.21 7.81 46.54
CA THR A 110 -31.97 7.48 47.23
C THR A 110 -32.28 6.69 48.50
N ASP A 111 -32.23 5.36 48.43
CA ASP A 111 -32.29 4.53 49.64
C ASP A 111 -30.95 4.61 50.40
N SER A 112 -30.97 5.31 51.54
CA SER A 112 -29.93 5.20 52.55
C SER A 112 -30.55 5.07 53.93
N THR A 113 -30.75 3.83 54.38
CA THR A 113 -30.53 3.39 55.78
C THR A 113 -30.82 1.90 55.87
N ALA A 114 -29.77 1.09 56.04
CA ALA A 114 -29.88 -0.22 56.67
C ALA A 114 -28.52 -0.59 57.26
N GLU A 115 -28.24 -0.07 58.46
CA GLU A 115 -27.28 -0.68 59.37
C GLU A 115 -27.74 -2.12 59.67
N LYS A 116 -26.89 -3.10 59.39
CA LYS A 116 -27.11 -4.49 59.78
C LYS A 116 -26.33 -4.79 61.06
N LYS A 117 -27.07 -4.88 62.16
CA LYS A 117 -26.70 -5.69 63.33
C LYS A 117 -27.90 -6.58 63.65
N SER A 118 -27.73 -7.89 63.55
CA SER A 118 -28.25 -8.86 64.52
C SER A 118 -28.13 -10.28 63.97
N THR A 119 -27.42 -11.09 64.76
CA THR A 119 -27.42 -12.54 64.81
C THR A 119 -28.77 -13.07 65.27
N ALA A 120 -29.39 -13.96 64.49
CA ALA A 120 -30.24 -15.02 65.04
C ALA A 120 -30.43 -16.12 63.99
N SER A 121 -30.03 -17.33 64.38
CA SER A 121 -30.36 -18.59 63.71
C SER A 121 -31.87 -18.83 63.78
N ALA A 122 -32.51 -19.10 62.63
CA ALA A 122 -33.90 -19.52 62.51
C ALA A 122 -34.05 -20.48 61.30
N PRO A 123 -35.06 -21.36 61.30
CA PRO A 123 -35.08 -22.73 60.75
C PRO A 123 -35.21 -22.78 59.21
N PRO A 124 -35.08 -23.96 58.55
CA PRO A 124 -34.86 -24.01 57.10
C PRO A 124 -36.03 -23.41 56.32
N THR A 125 -35.78 -22.26 55.71
CA THR A 125 -36.73 -21.58 54.83
C THR A 125 -36.76 -22.25 53.46
N THR A 126 -37.95 -22.68 53.04
CA THR A 126 -38.29 -23.11 51.67
C THR A 126 -38.34 -21.97 50.65
N LYS A 127 -38.03 -20.73 51.04
CA LYS A 127 -37.95 -19.59 50.13
C LYS A 127 -36.55 -19.47 49.53
N PRO A 128 -36.41 -19.31 48.20
CA PRO A 128 -35.11 -19.17 47.57
C PRO A 128 -34.34 -17.98 48.12
N HIS A 129 -33.04 -18.18 48.32
CA HIS A 129 -32.12 -17.08 48.60
C HIS A 129 -32.23 -16.04 47.46
N PRO A 130 -32.30 -14.72 47.73
CA PRO A 130 -32.48 -13.69 46.70
C PRO A 130 -31.43 -13.76 45.57
N GLY A 131 -30.22 -14.21 45.91
CA GLY A 131 -29.16 -14.48 44.94
C GLY A 131 -29.50 -15.56 43.91
N LEU A 132 -30.26 -16.60 44.27
CA LEU A 132 -30.70 -17.66 43.36
C LEU A 132 -31.74 -17.15 42.37
N THR A 133 -32.70 -16.34 42.81
CA THR A 133 -33.74 -15.76 41.94
C THR A 133 -33.13 -14.80 40.90
N SER A 134 -32.14 -14.01 41.29
CA SER A 134 -31.38 -13.16 40.36
C SER A 134 -30.62 -14.00 39.33
N ILE A 135 -29.92 -15.06 39.75
CA ILE A 135 -29.20 -15.96 38.83
C ILE A 135 -30.18 -16.65 37.87
N GLN A 136 -31.34 -17.09 38.35
CA GLN A 136 -32.38 -17.72 37.54
C GLN A 136 -32.89 -16.82 36.41
N SER A 137 -33.15 -15.53 36.72
CA SER A 137 -33.58 -14.58 35.70
C SER A 137 -32.52 -14.35 34.61
N LEU A 138 -31.24 -14.35 34.98
CA LEU A 138 -30.12 -14.17 34.04
C LEU A 138 -29.88 -15.43 33.20
N VAL A 139 -29.98 -16.62 33.79
CA VAL A 139 -29.90 -17.90 33.05
C VAL A 139 -31.02 -17.96 32.00
N ALA A 140 -32.25 -17.62 32.35
CA ALA A 140 -33.38 -17.61 31.42
C ALA A 140 -33.20 -16.60 30.27
N ALA A 141 -32.58 -15.45 30.53
CA ALA A 141 -32.24 -14.49 29.48
C ALA A 141 -31.18 -15.05 28.53
N LEU A 142 -30.10 -15.63 29.06
CA LEU A 142 -29.03 -16.18 28.23
C LEU A 142 -29.49 -17.38 27.38
N GLU A 143 -30.36 -18.25 27.91
CA GLU A 143 -30.95 -19.35 27.13
C GLU A 143 -31.74 -18.87 25.91
N LYS A 144 -32.37 -17.70 25.99
CA LYS A 144 -33.05 -17.08 24.85
C LYS A 144 -32.06 -16.50 23.84
N ASP A 145 -30.96 -15.95 24.32
CA ASP A 145 -29.95 -15.29 23.49
C ASP A 145 -29.06 -16.30 22.74
N VAL A 146 -28.70 -17.43 23.36
CA VAL A 146 -27.82 -18.45 22.76
C VAL A 146 -28.25 -18.88 21.34
N PRO A 147 -29.51 -19.28 21.08
CA PRO A 147 -29.93 -19.67 19.73
C PRO A 147 -30.01 -18.48 18.76
N GLN A 148 -30.24 -17.24 19.23
CA GLN A 148 -30.30 -16.06 18.38
C GLN A 148 -28.95 -15.68 17.78
N TYR A 149 -27.86 -15.98 18.49
CA TYR A 149 -26.51 -15.60 18.11
C TYR A 149 -25.65 -16.77 17.63
N LYS A 150 -26.27 -17.83 17.08
CA LYS A 150 -25.56 -19.05 16.64
C LYS A 150 -24.32 -18.76 15.78
N ASP A 151 -24.45 -17.83 14.83
CA ASP A 151 -23.42 -17.47 13.85
C ASP A 151 -22.62 -16.21 14.22
N ASN A 152 -22.83 -15.66 15.43
CA ASN A 152 -22.16 -14.45 15.89
C ASN A 152 -21.15 -14.76 17.00
N HIS A 153 -19.93 -15.10 16.61
CA HIS A 153 -18.84 -15.50 17.51
C HIS A 153 -18.57 -14.46 18.63
N LYS A 154 -18.68 -13.17 18.32
CA LYS A 154 -18.48 -12.08 19.27
C LYS A 154 -19.52 -12.08 20.38
N GLN A 155 -20.80 -12.25 20.00
CA GLN A 155 -21.88 -12.33 20.99
C GLN A 155 -21.80 -13.65 21.77
N ARG A 156 -21.46 -14.77 21.12
CA ARG A 156 -21.27 -16.04 21.83
C ARG A 156 -20.12 -16.00 22.84
N SER A 157 -19.00 -15.35 22.53
CA SER A 157 -17.90 -15.13 23.47
C SER A 157 -18.33 -14.29 24.68
N ARG A 158 -19.12 -13.22 24.47
CA ARG A 158 -19.71 -12.42 25.56
C ARG A 158 -20.64 -13.26 26.44
N ILE A 159 -21.56 -14.01 25.84
CA ILE A 159 -22.47 -14.91 26.55
C ILE A 159 -21.66 -15.93 27.37
N ARG A 160 -20.55 -16.46 26.83
CA ARG A 160 -19.66 -17.40 27.55
C ARG A 160 -19.04 -16.76 28.80
N ASN A 161 -18.60 -15.51 28.71
CA ASN A 161 -18.12 -14.75 29.87
C ASN A 161 -19.24 -14.53 30.90
N ASP A 162 -20.46 -14.24 30.45
CA ASP A 162 -21.62 -14.08 31.32
C ASP A 162 -21.99 -15.40 32.03
N VAL A 163 -21.96 -16.53 31.32
CA VAL A 163 -22.15 -17.86 31.90
C VAL A 163 -21.06 -18.20 32.93
N SER A 164 -19.79 -17.90 32.63
CA SER A 164 -18.68 -18.06 33.58
C SER A 164 -18.88 -17.20 34.85
N ASN A 165 -19.29 -15.94 34.68
CA ASN A 165 -19.63 -15.05 35.79
C ASN A 165 -20.81 -15.57 36.61
N LEU A 166 -21.85 -16.12 35.97
CA LEU A 166 -22.99 -16.74 36.66
C LEU A 166 -22.58 -17.97 37.45
N LYS A 167 -21.71 -18.82 36.90
CA LYS A 167 -21.14 -19.98 37.59
C LYS A 167 -20.37 -19.56 38.84
N GLN A 168 -19.53 -18.53 38.74
CA GLN A 168 -18.84 -17.97 39.91
C GLN A 168 -19.80 -17.37 40.93
N ARG A 169 -20.87 -16.68 40.49
CA ARG A 169 -21.90 -16.12 41.39
C ARG A 169 -22.67 -17.22 42.10
N LEU A 170 -23.06 -18.28 41.39
CA LEU A 170 -23.75 -19.44 41.95
C LEU A 170 -22.87 -20.12 43.01
N ALA A 171 -21.58 -20.33 42.72
CA ALA A 171 -20.63 -20.94 43.67
C ALA A 171 -20.47 -20.18 45.00
N ARG A 172 -20.77 -18.87 45.02
CA ARG A 172 -20.73 -18.02 46.22
C ARG A 172 -22.03 -18.04 47.03
N VAL A 173 -23.10 -18.66 46.53
CA VAL A 173 -24.37 -18.77 47.25
C VAL A 173 -24.22 -19.81 48.37
N PRO A 174 -24.50 -19.45 49.64
CA PRO A 174 -24.32 -20.36 50.78
C PRO A 174 -25.35 -21.50 50.81
N ALA A 175 -26.51 -21.32 50.17
CA ALA A 175 -27.61 -22.29 50.14
C ALA A 175 -27.44 -23.37 49.05
N LYS A 176 -26.36 -24.16 49.14
CA LYS A 176 -26.04 -25.23 48.16
C LYS A 176 -27.05 -26.39 48.16
N ASN A 177 -27.74 -26.62 49.28
CA ASN A 177 -28.68 -27.73 49.44
C ASN A 177 -30.11 -27.42 48.96
N HIS A 178 -30.33 -26.25 48.34
CA HIS A 178 -31.65 -25.85 47.85
C HIS A 178 -31.90 -26.44 46.45
N PRO A 179 -33.09 -27.01 46.12
CA PRO A 179 -33.35 -27.63 44.81
C PRO A 179 -33.06 -26.72 43.60
N LEU A 180 -33.42 -25.43 43.70
CA LEU A 180 -33.08 -24.44 42.67
C LEU A 180 -31.58 -24.27 42.42
N TYR A 181 -30.71 -24.54 43.41
CA TYR A 181 -29.27 -24.50 43.22
C TYR A 181 -28.83 -25.58 42.22
N GLU A 182 -29.29 -26.82 42.42
CA GLU A 182 -29.00 -27.95 41.52
C GLU A 182 -29.55 -27.70 40.11
N THR A 183 -30.79 -27.21 40.01
CA THR A 183 -31.40 -26.86 38.72
C THR A 183 -30.60 -25.79 37.98
N LEU A 184 -30.15 -24.74 38.68
CA LEU A 184 -29.35 -23.68 38.08
C LEU A 184 -27.96 -24.17 37.69
N GLN A 185 -27.37 -25.07 38.46
CA GLN A 185 -26.09 -25.69 38.14
C GLN A 185 -26.19 -26.51 36.84
N GLN A 186 -27.26 -27.30 36.69
CA GLN A 186 -27.51 -28.07 35.47
C GLN A 186 -27.74 -27.16 34.25
N ARG A 187 -28.59 -26.13 34.37
CA ARG A 187 -28.87 -25.18 33.28
C ARG A 187 -27.64 -24.37 32.86
N ILE A 188 -26.80 -23.97 33.82
CA ILE A 188 -25.51 -23.33 33.51
C ILE A 188 -24.60 -24.30 32.75
N ALA A 189 -24.56 -25.59 33.11
CA ALA A 189 -23.78 -26.59 32.38
C ALA A 189 -24.32 -26.85 30.96
N GLU A 190 -25.63 -26.85 30.77
CA GLU A 190 -26.28 -26.94 29.46
C GLU A 190 -25.95 -25.73 28.58
N LEU A 191 -25.97 -24.52 29.15
CA LEU A 191 -25.50 -23.30 28.49
C LEU A 191 -24.02 -23.36 28.12
N GLU A 192 -23.15 -23.84 29.02
CA GLU A 192 -21.72 -24.05 28.73
C GLU A 192 -21.53 -25.01 27.55
N THR A 193 -22.32 -26.09 27.50
CA THR A 193 -22.29 -27.08 26.42
C THR A 193 -22.79 -26.49 25.10
N ALA A 194 -23.90 -25.76 25.12
CA ALA A 194 -24.47 -25.10 23.94
C ALA A 194 -23.58 -23.98 23.38
N LEU A 195 -22.68 -23.42 24.19
CA LEU A 195 -21.73 -22.37 23.79
C LEU A 195 -20.37 -22.90 23.35
N GLN A 196 -20.15 -24.21 23.35
CA GLN A 196 -18.94 -24.80 22.81
C GLN A 196 -18.80 -24.52 21.29
N PRO A 197 -17.56 -24.35 20.79
CA PRO A 197 -17.27 -24.24 19.37
C PRO A 197 -17.79 -25.43 18.57
N GLU A 198 -18.04 -25.24 17.27
CA GLU A 198 -18.32 -26.36 16.37
C GLU A 198 -17.06 -27.25 16.25
N GLY A 199 -17.12 -28.44 16.86
CA GLY A 199 -15.99 -29.37 16.98
C GLY A 199 -15.51 -29.65 18.40
N GLY A 200 -16.19 -29.09 19.42
CA GLY A 200 -15.94 -29.40 20.83
C GLY A 200 -15.09 -28.36 21.56
N PRO A 201 -14.71 -28.64 22.83
CA PRO A 201 -13.95 -27.70 23.64
C PRO A 201 -12.56 -27.44 23.04
N LEU A 202 -12.08 -26.21 23.19
CA LEU A 202 -10.74 -25.85 22.74
C LEU A 202 -9.71 -26.60 23.60
N ASN A 203 -8.94 -27.49 22.98
CA ASN A 203 -7.82 -28.19 23.62
C ASN A 203 -6.56 -27.30 23.67
N MET A 204 -6.73 -26.05 24.11
CA MET A 204 -5.63 -25.10 24.29
C MET A 204 -5.87 -24.29 25.57
N THR A 205 -4.82 -24.13 26.35
CA THR A 205 -4.76 -23.18 27.46
C THR A 205 -4.68 -21.74 26.94
N ASP A 206 -5.05 -20.76 27.77
CA ASP A 206 -4.94 -19.33 27.40
C ASP A 206 -3.53 -18.94 26.94
N LYS A 207 -2.49 -19.55 27.53
CA LYS A 207 -1.09 -19.33 27.15
C LYS A 207 -0.78 -19.88 25.75
N GLU A 208 -1.32 -21.05 25.42
CA GLU A 208 -1.16 -21.67 24.10
C GLU A 208 -1.94 -20.89 23.03
N VAL A 209 -3.12 -20.34 23.37
CA VAL A 209 -3.87 -19.47 22.47
C VAL A 209 -3.06 -18.22 22.12
N VAL A 210 -2.49 -17.54 23.12
CA VAL A 210 -1.64 -16.36 22.89
C VAL A 210 -0.43 -16.70 22.02
N ALA A 211 0.23 -17.84 22.30
CA ALA A 211 1.37 -18.29 21.50
C ALA A 211 0.98 -18.59 20.05
N TYR A 212 -0.17 -19.24 19.83
CA TYR A 212 -0.70 -19.50 18.50
C TYR A 212 -1.02 -18.21 17.73
N LEU A 213 -1.67 -17.23 18.37
CA LEU A 213 -1.97 -15.95 17.75
C LEU A 213 -0.71 -15.15 17.40
N GLU A 214 0.34 -15.24 18.21
CA GLU A 214 1.64 -14.63 17.89
C GLU A 214 2.32 -15.33 16.71
N GLN A 215 2.23 -16.66 16.62
CA GLN A 215 2.70 -17.40 15.44
C GLN A 215 1.97 -16.98 14.16
N ILE A 216 0.63 -16.85 14.20
CA ILE A 216 -0.17 -16.32 13.09
C ILE A 216 0.34 -14.93 12.71
N ARG A 217 0.47 -14.02 13.68
CA ARG A 217 0.96 -12.66 13.44
C ARG A 217 2.33 -12.64 12.76
N VAL A 218 3.30 -13.41 13.24
CA VAL A 218 4.67 -13.44 12.68
C VAL A 218 4.65 -14.05 11.28
N LYS A 219 4.03 -15.23 11.14
CA LYS A 219 3.97 -15.98 9.88
C LYS A 219 3.35 -15.17 8.75
N TYR A 220 2.22 -14.51 9.00
CA TYR A 220 1.54 -13.72 7.97
C TYR A 220 2.04 -12.28 7.89
N GLY A 221 2.61 -11.73 8.97
CA GLY A 221 3.28 -10.44 9.02
C GLY A 221 4.52 -10.35 8.11
N GLU A 222 5.26 -11.45 7.97
CA GLU A 222 6.41 -11.53 7.05
C GLU A 222 5.98 -11.79 5.60
N GLN A 223 4.93 -12.59 5.38
CA GLN A 223 4.37 -12.87 4.05
C GLN A 223 3.68 -11.65 3.42
N LEU A 224 3.25 -10.68 4.25
CA LEU A 224 2.75 -9.36 3.86
C LEU A 224 3.76 -8.53 3.06
N ARG A 225 5.06 -8.74 3.27
CA ARG A 225 6.13 -8.14 2.47
C ARG A 225 6.43 -9.00 1.25
N LEU A 226 5.41 -9.22 0.42
CA LEU A 226 5.68 -9.38 -1.00
C LEU A 226 6.41 -8.10 -1.40
N PRO A 227 7.70 -8.15 -1.81
CA PRO A 227 8.41 -6.94 -2.25
C PRO A 227 7.47 -6.26 -3.21
N GLU A 228 7.06 -5.02 -2.88
CA GLU A 228 5.89 -4.40 -3.49
C GLU A 228 6.03 -4.62 -4.98
N ALA A 229 5.16 -5.46 -5.58
CA ALA A 229 5.30 -5.79 -6.99
C ALA A 229 5.30 -4.49 -7.83
N ARG A 230 4.68 -3.46 -7.25
CA ARG A 230 4.77 -2.05 -7.62
C ARG A 230 6.18 -1.48 -7.65
N ASP A 231 7.00 -1.65 -6.62
CA ASP A 231 8.40 -1.18 -6.56
C ASP A 231 9.33 -1.95 -7.48
N ILE A 232 9.12 -3.26 -7.62
CA ILE A 232 9.88 -4.07 -8.59
C ILE A 232 9.58 -3.58 -10.01
N MET A 233 8.31 -3.35 -10.36
CA MET A 233 7.92 -2.89 -11.69
C MET A 233 8.19 -1.42 -11.97
N ALA A 234 8.18 -0.56 -10.96
CA ALA A 234 8.50 0.85 -11.13
C ALA A 234 9.99 1.07 -11.46
N ASN A 235 10.87 0.17 -10.99
CA ASN A 235 12.31 0.38 -11.02
C ASN A 235 13.09 -0.61 -11.90
N ARG A 236 12.53 -1.79 -12.24
CA ARG A 236 13.21 -2.78 -13.10
C ARG A 236 12.24 -3.68 -13.88
N GLU A 237 12.77 -4.37 -14.89
CA GLU A 237 12.03 -5.43 -15.59
C GLU A 237 11.71 -6.57 -14.62
N LEU A 238 10.47 -7.07 -14.63
CA LEU A 238 10.09 -8.31 -13.93
C LEU A 238 10.94 -9.45 -14.48
N THR A 239 11.69 -10.13 -13.61
CA THR A 239 12.41 -11.35 -13.97
C THR A 239 11.50 -12.58 -13.82
N ALA A 240 11.88 -13.71 -14.42
CA ALA A 240 11.16 -14.97 -14.21
C ALA A 240 11.18 -15.39 -12.73
N GLU A 241 12.28 -15.11 -12.03
CA GLU A 241 12.44 -15.35 -10.60
C GLU A 241 11.49 -14.50 -9.75
N ASP A 242 11.25 -13.24 -10.14
CA ASP A 242 10.32 -12.37 -9.44
C ASP A 242 8.87 -12.92 -9.54
N VAL A 243 8.46 -13.36 -10.73
CA VAL A 243 7.14 -13.97 -10.95
C VAL A 243 7.00 -15.26 -10.15
N ASP A 244 7.99 -16.15 -10.23
CA ASP A 244 8.00 -17.41 -9.49
C ASP A 244 8.02 -17.20 -7.97
N GLY A 245 8.74 -16.18 -7.49
CA GLY A 245 8.81 -15.81 -6.08
C GLY A 245 7.49 -15.26 -5.53
N ILE A 246 6.81 -14.40 -6.30
CA ILE A 246 5.47 -13.90 -5.97
C ILE A 246 4.48 -15.06 -5.89
N LEU A 247 4.46 -15.92 -6.91
CA LEU A 247 3.53 -17.05 -6.99
C LEU A 247 3.79 -18.10 -5.91
N SER A 248 5.06 -18.40 -5.61
CA SER A 248 5.42 -19.31 -4.52
C SER A 248 4.94 -18.79 -3.17
N LYS A 249 5.11 -17.48 -2.91
CA LYS A 249 4.57 -16.84 -1.71
C LYS A 249 3.04 -16.87 -1.66
N MET A 250 2.37 -16.69 -2.80
CA MET A 250 0.90 -16.79 -2.88
C MET A 250 0.39 -18.21 -2.60
N LYS A 251 1.03 -19.22 -3.20
CA LYS A 251 0.68 -20.63 -2.96
C LYS A 251 0.94 -21.02 -1.52
N ALA A 252 2.11 -20.66 -0.98
CA ALA A 252 2.44 -20.88 0.42
C ALA A 252 1.47 -20.16 1.36
N PHE A 253 1.03 -18.94 1.01
CA PHE A 253 0.02 -18.21 1.75
C PHE A 253 -1.30 -18.99 1.78
N GLY A 254 -1.81 -19.43 0.62
CA GLY A 254 -3.06 -20.19 0.51
C GLY A 254 -3.02 -21.50 1.29
N GLU A 255 -1.98 -22.31 1.11
CA GLU A 255 -1.82 -23.59 1.82
C GLU A 255 -1.69 -23.41 3.34
N ASN A 256 -1.05 -22.33 3.79
CA ASN A 256 -0.95 -22.01 5.20
C ASN A 256 -2.30 -21.52 5.74
N ALA A 257 -2.99 -20.65 5.00
CA ALA A 257 -4.29 -20.12 5.40
C ALA A 257 -5.31 -21.25 5.52
N ASP A 258 -5.35 -22.19 4.59
CA ASP A 258 -6.27 -23.34 4.63
C ASP A 258 -6.04 -24.23 5.86
N LYS A 259 -4.78 -24.36 6.32
CA LYS A 259 -4.43 -25.10 7.54
C LYS A 259 -4.78 -24.33 8.81
N ASP A 260 -4.50 -23.03 8.83
CA ASP A 260 -4.59 -22.20 10.03
C ASP A 260 -6.01 -21.65 10.27
N LEU A 261 -6.81 -21.45 9.21
CA LEU A 261 -8.18 -20.90 9.27
C LEU A 261 -9.12 -21.71 10.18
N PRO A 262 -9.22 -23.05 10.06
CA PRO A 262 -10.11 -23.83 10.92
C PRO A 262 -9.75 -23.69 12.40
N GLN A 263 -8.46 -23.73 12.72
CA GLN A 263 -7.99 -23.59 14.10
C GLN A 263 -8.17 -22.16 14.61
N LEU A 264 -7.94 -21.15 13.77
CA LEU A 264 -8.17 -19.75 14.13
C LEU A 264 -9.66 -19.44 14.34
N ARG A 265 -10.57 -19.99 13.51
CA ARG A 265 -12.02 -19.92 13.73
C ARG A 265 -12.39 -20.51 15.08
N ARG A 266 -11.87 -21.70 15.43
CA ARG A 266 -12.10 -22.32 16.74
C ARG A 266 -11.57 -21.48 17.90
N VAL A 267 -10.38 -20.89 17.76
CA VAL A 267 -9.80 -20.00 18.78
C VAL A 267 -10.68 -18.75 18.96
N VAL A 268 -11.08 -18.09 17.87
CA VAL A 268 -11.96 -16.92 17.90
C VAL A 268 -13.33 -17.28 18.46
N GLU A 269 -13.89 -18.41 18.06
CA GLU A 269 -15.12 -18.95 18.61
C GLU A 269 -15.00 -19.15 20.11
N ALA A 270 -13.99 -19.87 20.58
CA ALA A 270 -13.81 -20.25 21.98
C ALA A 270 -13.43 -19.09 22.91
N THR A 271 -12.64 -18.12 22.42
CA THR A 271 -12.01 -17.10 23.27
C THR A 271 -12.39 -15.66 22.89
N GLY A 272 -12.89 -15.42 21.68
CA GLY A 272 -13.03 -14.08 21.09
C GLY A 272 -11.69 -13.41 20.74
N GLN A 273 -10.55 -14.06 20.99
CA GLN A 273 -9.23 -13.54 20.64
C GLN A 273 -8.88 -13.91 19.20
N GLY A 274 -8.18 -13.01 18.49
CA GLY A 274 -7.77 -13.26 17.11
C GLY A 274 -8.77 -12.85 16.03
N GLU A 275 -9.89 -12.18 16.38
CA GLU A 275 -10.90 -11.70 15.42
C GLU A 275 -10.27 -10.87 14.29
N TYR A 276 -9.33 -9.98 14.62
CA TYR A 276 -8.60 -9.19 13.63
C TYR A 276 -7.87 -10.06 12.61
N TRP A 277 -7.15 -11.09 13.07
CA TRP A 277 -6.40 -11.99 12.20
C TRP A 277 -7.30 -12.89 11.37
N LEU A 278 -8.45 -13.30 11.92
CA LEU A 278 -9.46 -14.07 11.19
C LEU A 278 -10.06 -13.23 10.06
N ASP A 279 -10.56 -12.03 10.38
CA ASP A 279 -11.13 -11.11 9.38
C ASP A 279 -10.07 -10.73 8.33
N TRP A 280 -8.83 -10.52 8.76
CA TRP A 280 -7.73 -10.21 7.87
C TRP A 280 -7.40 -11.37 6.92
N LEU A 281 -7.28 -12.61 7.43
CA LEU A 281 -7.02 -13.79 6.60
C LEU A 281 -8.18 -14.06 5.63
N GLU A 282 -9.42 -13.97 6.09
CA GLU A 282 -10.60 -14.26 5.28
C GLU A 282 -10.87 -13.20 4.19
N LYS A 283 -10.62 -11.92 4.48
CA LYS A 283 -11.06 -10.82 3.60
C LYS A 283 -9.88 -10.02 3.05
N GLN A 284 -9.05 -9.48 3.94
CA GLN A 284 -8.04 -8.50 3.54
C GLN A 284 -6.89 -9.12 2.74
N SER A 285 -6.45 -10.32 3.11
CA SER A 285 -5.31 -10.96 2.47
C SER A 285 -5.61 -11.39 1.03
N ILE A 286 -6.76 -12.04 0.80
CA ILE A 286 -7.21 -12.49 -0.51
C ILE A 286 -7.51 -11.28 -1.41
N GLU A 287 -8.18 -10.25 -0.87
CA GLU A 287 -8.40 -9.01 -1.62
C GLU A 287 -7.09 -8.32 -2.00
N GLN A 288 -6.12 -8.25 -1.08
CA GLN A 288 -4.83 -7.63 -1.35
C GLN A 288 -4.03 -8.43 -2.38
N LEU A 289 -4.05 -9.77 -2.31
CA LEU A 289 -3.43 -10.64 -3.31
C LEU A 289 -4.09 -10.47 -4.68
N LYS A 290 -5.42 -10.40 -4.75
CA LYS A 290 -6.15 -10.10 -5.99
C LYS A 290 -5.78 -8.74 -6.55
N LYS A 291 -5.66 -7.71 -5.72
CA LYS A 291 -5.19 -6.36 -6.11
C LYS A 291 -3.76 -6.41 -6.67
N ASN A 292 -2.87 -7.15 -6.02
CA ASN A 292 -1.49 -7.31 -6.48
C ASN A 292 -1.44 -8.03 -7.84
N ILE A 293 -2.18 -9.13 -8.04
CA ILE A 293 -2.29 -9.80 -9.35
C ILE A 293 -2.84 -8.85 -10.40
N ALA A 294 -3.92 -8.12 -10.09
CA ALA A 294 -4.50 -7.15 -11.02
C ALA A 294 -3.47 -6.07 -11.41
N SER A 295 -2.69 -5.57 -10.45
CA SER A 295 -1.62 -4.61 -10.72
C SER A 295 -0.52 -5.19 -11.62
N ILE A 296 -0.10 -6.44 -11.38
CA ILE A 296 0.85 -7.16 -12.24
C ILE A 296 0.29 -7.27 -13.66
N LYS A 297 -0.97 -7.68 -13.79
CA LYS A 297 -1.67 -7.80 -15.07
C LYS A 297 -1.68 -6.47 -15.84
N THR A 298 -2.08 -5.38 -15.18
CA THR A 298 -2.13 -4.05 -15.80
C THR A 298 -0.76 -3.59 -16.29
N ALA A 299 0.30 -3.85 -15.53
CA ALA A 299 1.65 -3.46 -15.92
C ALA A 299 2.19 -4.29 -17.10
N ILE A 300 1.95 -5.62 -17.09
CA ILE A 300 2.22 -6.50 -18.23
C ILE A 300 1.49 -5.98 -19.48
N ASP A 301 0.18 -5.71 -19.36
CA ASP A 301 -0.63 -5.23 -20.47
C ASP A 301 -0.10 -3.89 -21.02
N SER A 302 0.24 -2.95 -20.15
CA SER A 302 0.83 -1.68 -20.55
C SER A 302 2.12 -1.87 -21.36
N ARG A 303 3.03 -2.74 -20.88
CA ARG A 303 4.32 -3.01 -21.53
C ARG A 303 4.14 -3.70 -22.87
N VAL A 304 3.32 -4.75 -22.91
CA VAL A 304 3.01 -5.51 -24.13
C VAL A 304 2.37 -4.62 -25.18
N ASN A 305 1.41 -3.78 -24.79
CA ASN A 305 0.75 -2.86 -25.71
C ASN A 305 1.71 -1.81 -26.29
N SER A 306 2.70 -1.36 -25.51
CA SER A 306 3.76 -0.48 -26.03
C SER A 306 4.61 -1.22 -27.07
N GLY A 307 5.11 -2.42 -26.73
CA GLY A 307 5.95 -3.20 -27.64
C GLY A 307 5.22 -3.59 -28.94
N LEU A 308 3.95 -4.01 -28.85
CA LEU A 308 3.12 -4.30 -30.01
C LEU A 308 2.88 -3.06 -30.89
N ARG A 309 2.61 -1.90 -30.27
CA ARG A 309 2.44 -0.64 -31.00
C ARG A 309 3.70 -0.27 -31.76
N ASP A 310 4.86 -0.35 -31.10
CA ASP A 310 6.14 -0.02 -31.70
C ASP A 310 6.48 -0.98 -32.85
N ALA A 311 6.27 -2.29 -32.65
CA ALA A 311 6.46 -3.29 -33.70
C ALA A 311 5.52 -3.05 -34.89
N LYS A 312 4.24 -2.76 -34.64
CA LYS A 312 3.26 -2.45 -35.67
C LYS A 312 3.65 -1.21 -36.48
N GLN A 313 3.93 -0.08 -35.82
CA GLN A 313 4.35 1.15 -36.50
C GLN A 313 5.57 0.92 -37.39
N ARG A 314 6.53 0.13 -36.93
CA ARG A 314 7.73 -0.23 -37.72
C ARG A 314 7.39 -1.13 -38.89
N SER A 315 6.52 -2.12 -38.70
CA SER A 315 6.05 -3.01 -39.78
C SER A 315 5.30 -2.26 -40.87
N GLU A 316 4.68 -1.12 -40.56
CA GLU A 316 3.94 -0.26 -41.50
C GLU A 316 4.84 0.72 -42.26
N LEU A 317 6.11 0.87 -41.88
CA LEU A 317 7.03 1.77 -42.56
C LEU A 317 7.23 1.39 -44.04
N ASP A 318 7.34 2.43 -44.85
CA ASP A 318 7.69 2.37 -46.27
C ASP A 318 9.22 2.34 -46.41
N PRO A 319 9.82 1.26 -46.98
CA PRO A 319 11.26 1.13 -47.17
C PRO A 319 11.92 2.26 -47.97
N GLU A 320 11.23 2.80 -48.98
CA GLU A 320 11.78 3.83 -49.86
C GLU A 320 11.87 5.18 -49.14
N LYS A 321 10.83 5.50 -48.35
CA LYS A 321 10.75 6.78 -47.63
C LYS A 321 11.54 6.77 -46.33
N ASN A 322 11.81 5.60 -45.76
CA ASN A 322 12.39 5.47 -44.41
C ASN A 322 13.71 4.70 -44.41
N LYS A 323 14.55 4.85 -45.43
CA LYS A 323 15.82 4.12 -45.56
C LYS A 323 16.70 4.20 -44.31
N TYR A 324 16.74 5.35 -43.62
CA TYR A 324 17.47 5.51 -42.36
C TYR A 324 16.99 4.55 -41.26
N ALA A 325 15.67 4.30 -41.17
CA ALA A 325 15.06 3.39 -40.19
C ALA A 325 15.55 1.94 -40.35
N PHE A 326 15.78 1.51 -41.59
CA PHE A 326 16.17 0.14 -41.92
C PHE A 326 17.68 -0.08 -42.02
N THR A 327 18.47 0.98 -42.20
CA THR A 327 19.92 0.88 -42.44
C THR A 327 20.77 1.29 -41.24
N ASN A 328 20.20 1.99 -40.26
CA ASN A 328 20.93 2.41 -39.07
C ASN A 328 21.10 1.24 -38.08
N GLU A 329 22.33 0.79 -37.90
CA GLU A 329 22.70 -0.31 -36.99
C GLU A 329 22.26 -0.07 -35.54
N ALA A 330 22.35 1.16 -35.03
CA ALA A 330 21.92 1.49 -33.67
C ALA A 330 20.40 1.32 -33.50
N MET A 331 19.61 1.72 -34.50
CA MET A 331 18.15 1.51 -34.48
C MET A 331 17.77 0.04 -34.66
N LEU A 332 18.50 -0.71 -35.49
CA LEU A 332 18.30 -2.16 -35.64
C LEU A 332 18.58 -2.88 -34.30
N LYS A 333 19.68 -2.55 -33.62
CA LYS A 333 20.01 -3.07 -32.29
C LYS A 333 18.95 -2.72 -31.26
N GLN A 334 18.48 -1.47 -31.26
CA GLN A 334 17.40 -1.03 -30.37
C GLN A 334 16.12 -1.82 -30.64
N HIS A 335 15.73 -2.02 -31.90
CA HIS A 335 14.55 -2.81 -32.25
C HIS A 335 14.65 -4.25 -31.75
N ALA A 336 15.79 -4.89 -31.98
CA ALA A 336 16.02 -6.26 -31.53
C ALA A 336 15.92 -6.36 -30.00
N ALA A 337 16.45 -5.37 -29.28
CA ALA A 337 16.34 -5.29 -27.83
C ALA A 337 14.89 -5.08 -27.35
N ASP A 338 14.12 -4.20 -28.01
CA ASP A 338 12.71 -3.94 -27.70
C ASP A 338 11.84 -5.20 -27.95
N HIS A 339 12.07 -5.89 -29.08
CA HIS A 339 11.41 -7.14 -29.41
C HIS A 339 11.72 -8.23 -28.38
N ALA A 340 13.01 -8.49 -28.10
CA ALA A 340 13.43 -9.50 -27.13
C ALA A 340 12.86 -9.22 -25.73
N ARG A 341 12.79 -7.94 -25.34
CA ARG A 341 12.16 -7.54 -24.08
C ARG A 341 10.66 -7.82 -24.06
N THR A 342 9.94 -7.44 -25.12
CA THR A 342 8.48 -7.66 -25.21
C THR A 342 8.15 -9.15 -25.23
N MET A 343 8.94 -9.97 -25.94
CA MET A 343 8.80 -11.43 -25.94
C MET A 343 9.02 -12.05 -24.56
N ARG A 344 10.07 -11.63 -23.83
CA ARG A 344 10.29 -12.10 -22.45
C ARG A 344 9.09 -11.77 -21.55
N THR A 345 8.55 -10.55 -21.66
CA THR A 345 7.35 -10.14 -20.91
C THR A 345 6.13 -11.00 -21.28
N LEU A 346 5.91 -11.29 -22.57
CA LEU A 346 4.81 -12.15 -23.02
C LEU A 346 4.96 -13.59 -22.52
N GLN A 347 6.16 -14.16 -22.56
CA GLN A 347 6.42 -15.52 -22.04
C GLN A 347 6.14 -15.60 -20.54
N GLN A 348 6.56 -14.60 -19.77
CA GLN A 348 6.24 -14.51 -18.34
C GLN A 348 4.74 -14.39 -18.10
N ALA A 349 4.04 -13.63 -18.94
CA ALA A 349 2.60 -13.46 -18.87
C ALA A 349 1.87 -14.78 -19.14
N THR A 350 2.25 -15.52 -20.19
CA THR A 350 1.69 -16.84 -20.49
C THR A 350 1.90 -17.82 -19.34
N ARG A 351 3.09 -17.84 -18.73
CA ARG A 351 3.37 -18.67 -17.55
C ARG A 351 2.48 -18.30 -16.35
N LEU A 352 2.25 -17.01 -16.13
CA LEU A 352 1.32 -16.51 -15.12
C LEU A 352 -0.13 -16.96 -15.43
N GLU A 353 -0.54 -16.89 -16.70
CA GLU A 353 -1.84 -17.35 -17.20
C GLU A 353 -2.06 -18.84 -16.91
N GLU A 354 -1.10 -19.70 -17.27
CA GLU A 354 -1.14 -21.14 -17.02
C GLU A 354 -1.24 -21.47 -15.53
N LEU A 355 -0.38 -20.84 -14.71
CA LEU A 355 -0.32 -21.08 -13.27
C LEU A 355 -1.59 -20.61 -12.54
N LEU A 356 -2.24 -19.56 -13.04
CA LEU A 356 -3.51 -19.06 -12.51
C LEU A 356 -4.73 -19.68 -13.21
N SER A 357 -4.55 -20.61 -14.15
CA SER A 357 -5.62 -21.20 -14.97
C SER A 357 -6.52 -20.15 -15.63
N LEU A 358 -5.94 -19.05 -16.08
CA LEU A 358 -6.62 -17.97 -16.79
C LEU A 358 -6.77 -18.30 -18.28
N ALA A 359 -7.67 -17.60 -18.97
CA ALA A 359 -7.80 -17.70 -20.43
C ALA A 359 -6.49 -17.29 -21.12
N ALA A 360 -6.06 -18.04 -22.13
CA ALA A 360 -4.80 -17.85 -22.85
C ALA A 360 -4.81 -16.63 -23.79
N THR A 361 -4.85 -15.42 -23.24
CA THR A 361 -4.95 -14.17 -23.99
C THR A 361 -3.59 -13.66 -24.46
N TRP A 362 -2.51 -13.88 -23.70
CA TRP A 362 -1.18 -13.42 -24.07
C TRP A 362 -0.51 -14.27 -25.14
N SER A 363 -0.88 -15.56 -25.25
CA SER A 363 -0.41 -16.43 -26.32
C SER A 363 -0.83 -15.97 -27.72
N LEU A 364 -1.99 -15.29 -27.84
CA LEU A 364 -2.41 -14.67 -29.10
C LEU A 364 -1.53 -13.46 -29.44
N ARG A 365 -1.18 -12.65 -28.43
CA ARG A 365 -0.31 -11.48 -28.60
C ARG A 365 1.13 -11.82 -28.99
N ILE A 366 1.61 -13.01 -28.62
CA ILE A 366 2.90 -13.54 -29.12
C ILE A 366 2.86 -13.64 -30.65
N LYS A 367 1.81 -14.27 -31.19
CA LYS A 367 1.66 -14.44 -32.64
C LYS A 367 1.54 -13.10 -33.36
N GLU A 368 0.84 -12.13 -32.78
CA GLU A 368 0.75 -10.76 -33.33
C GLU A 368 2.14 -10.10 -33.40
N LEU A 369 2.90 -10.16 -32.31
CA LEU A 369 4.24 -9.57 -32.25
C LEU A 369 5.19 -10.23 -33.25
N GLU A 370 5.22 -11.56 -33.28
CA GLU A 370 6.02 -12.32 -34.24
C GLU A 370 5.67 -11.97 -35.69
N GLY A 371 4.37 -11.81 -36.00
CA GLY A 371 3.90 -11.37 -37.30
C GLY A 371 4.44 -9.99 -37.69
N TYR A 372 4.31 -8.98 -36.82
CA TYR A 372 4.83 -7.63 -37.11
C TYR A 372 6.35 -7.60 -37.28
N VAL A 373 7.08 -8.35 -36.46
CA VAL A 373 8.54 -8.41 -36.50
C VAL A 373 9.01 -9.09 -37.78
N ALA A 374 8.35 -10.18 -38.19
CA ALA A 374 8.66 -10.86 -39.45
C ALA A 374 8.50 -9.90 -40.66
N THR A 375 7.37 -9.17 -40.73
CA THR A 375 7.16 -8.17 -41.79
C THR A 375 8.24 -7.08 -41.79
N TRP A 376 8.64 -6.61 -40.61
CA TRP A 376 9.70 -5.61 -40.52
C TRP A 376 11.07 -6.14 -40.94
N GLN A 377 11.41 -7.39 -40.56
CA GLN A 377 12.67 -8.03 -40.96
C GLN A 377 12.74 -8.26 -42.48
N GLU A 378 11.63 -8.67 -43.10
CA GLU A 378 11.53 -8.80 -44.55
C GLU A 378 11.79 -7.44 -45.23
N LYS A 379 11.12 -6.38 -44.78
CA LYS A 379 11.33 -5.01 -45.29
C LYS A 379 12.76 -4.50 -45.07
N ALA A 380 13.35 -4.80 -43.92
CA ALA A 380 14.74 -4.48 -43.64
C ALA A 380 15.69 -5.22 -44.59
N GLY A 381 15.42 -6.50 -44.86
CA GLY A 381 16.14 -7.31 -45.84
C GLY A 381 16.07 -6.70 -47.24
N MET A 382 14.87 -6.36 -47.72
CA MET A 382 14.68 -5.69 -49.01
C MET A 382 15.41 -4.34 -49.09
N ALA A 383 15.29 -3.51 -48.05
CA ALA A 383 15.99 -2.23 -47.98
C ALA A 383 17.53 -2.38 -47.94
N SER A 384 18.02 -3.51 -47.44
CA SER A 384 19.45 -3.83 -47.39
C SER A 384 20.02 -4.28 -48.75
N ILE A 385 19.17 -4.86 -49.62
CA ILE A 385 19.50 -5.30 -50.99
C ILE A 385 19.56 -4.10 -51.95
N VAL A 386 18.76 -3.05 -51.72
CA VAL A 386 18.78 -1.83 -52.56
C VAL A 386 19.98 -0.93 -52.21
N ARG A 387 21.17 -1.34 -52.66
CA ARG A 387 22.41 -0.54 -52.64
C ARG A 387 22.84 -0.11 -54.04
N GLU A 388 21.89 0.20 -54.90
CA GLU A 388 22.21 0.91 -56.14
C GLU A 388 22.98 2.19 -55.83
N LEU A 389 24.07 2.37 -56.58
CA LEU A 389 24.81 3.61 -56.63
C LEU A 389 23.86 4.69 -57.16
N PRO A 390 23.86 5.88 -56.56
CA PRO A 390 22.97 6.94 -57.03
C PRO A 390 23.34 7.34 -58.46
N ALA A 391 22.36 7.80 -59.23
CA ALA A 391 22.61 8.30 -60.58
C ALA A 391 23.62 9.48 -60.54
N GLU A 392 24.52 9.52 -61.52
CA GLU A 392 25.47 10.60 -61.70
C GLU A 392 24.76 11.85 -62.25
N VAL A 393 24.91 12.97 -61.55
CA VAL A 393 24.32 14.28 -61.90
C VAL A 393 25.41 15.35 -62.09
N GLY A 394 26.67 14.99 -61.83
CA GLY A 394 27.81 15.89 -61.83
C GLY A 394 28.25 16.36 -63.21
N THR A 395 28.91 17.52 -63.24
CA THR A 395 29.68 18.00 -64.39
C THR A 395 31.16 17.64 -64.21
N LYS A 396 31.95 17.70 -65.29
CA LYS A 396 33.41 17.48 -65.22
C LYS A 396 34.10 18.34 -64.15
N GLU A 397 33.63 19.57 -63.96
CA GLU A 397 34.12 20.50 -62.95
C GLU A 397 33.86 20.02 -61.52
N LEU A 398 32.66 19.50 -61.24
CA LEU A 398 32.31 18.97 -59.92
C LEU A 398 33.09 17.69 -59.59
N HIS A 399 33.36 16.85 -60.59
CA HIS A 399 34.23 15.68 -60.41
C HIS A 399 35.68 16.09 -60.12
N ALA A 400 36.18 17.13 -60.77
CA ALA A 400 37.52 17.66 -60.48
C ALA A 400 37.61 18.18 -59.03
N ILE A 401 36.60 18.93 -58.58
CA ILE A 401 36.48 19.39 -57.19
C ILE A 401 36.46 18.21 -56.21
N ALA A 402 35.63 17.19 -56.48
CA ALA A 402 35.54 16.01 -55.63
C ALA A 402 36.88 15.29 -55.51
N LYS A 403 37.58 15.07 -56.64
CA LYS A 403 38.91 14.47 -56.66
C LYS A 403 39.95 15.29 -55.89
N GLU A 404 39.94 16.61 -56.05
CA GLU A 404 40.84 17.51 -55.31
C GLU A 404 40.62 17.40 -53.79
N VAL A 405 39.36 17.46 -53.35
CA VAL A 405 39.02 17.38 -51.93
C VAL A 405 39.40 16.02 -51.37
N PHE A 406 39.03 14.92 -52.04
CA PHE A 406 39.30 13.57 -51.55
C PHE A 406 40.78 13.16 -51.63
N GLY A 407 41.57 13.79 -52.51
CA GLY A 407 43.03 13.63 -52.52
C GLY A 407 43.74 14.29 -51.34
N THR A 408 43.02 15.05 -50.49
CA THR A 408 43.61 15.65 -49.30
C THR A 408 43.65 14.65 -48.13
N GLU A 409 44.84 14.22 -47.74
CA GLU A 409 45.08 13.20 -46.69
C GLU A 409 44.32 13.44 -45.38
N LYS A 410 44.13 14.72 -44.98
CA LYS A 410 43.44 15.10 -43.74
C LYS A 410 42.00 14.58 -43.60
N TYR A 411 41.35 14.17 -44.70
CA TYR A 411 39.99 13.67 -44.69
C TYR A 411 39.88 12.14 -44.55
N GLY A 412 41.02 11.44 -44.52
CA GLY A 412 41.10 9.99 -44.26
C GLY A 412 40.33 9.14 -45.27
N VAL A 413 40.26 9.60 -46.53
CA VAL A 413 39.62 8.86 -47.62
C VAL A 413 40.52 7.69 -48.02
N GLY A 414 39.95 6.49 -48.14
CA GLY A 414 40.67 5.28 -48.54
C GLY A 414 40.97 5.23 -50.04
N GLU A 415 41.35 4.06 -50.54
CA GLU A 415 41.57 3.85 -51.97
C GLU A 415 40.25 3.96 -52.74
N LEU A 416 40.13 4.96 -53.61
CA LEU A 416 38.91 5.26 -54.35
C LEU A 416 38.76 4.33 -55.56
N ALA A 417 37.82 3.39 -55.48
CA ALA A 417 37.40 2.59 -56.62
C ALA A 417 36.49 3.40 -57.56
N HIS A 418 35.62 4.27 -57.03
CA HIS A 418 34.69 5.06 -57.84
C HIS A 418 34.23 6.34 -57.14
N VAL A 419 33.85 7.36 -57.93
CA VAL A 419 33.38 8.67 -57.43
C VAL A 419 32.20 9.14 -58.26
N ILE A 420 31.04 9.29 -57.62
CA ILE A 420 29.79 9.73 -58.25
C ILE A 420 29.35 11.03 -57.61
N VAL A 421 29.32 12.11 -58.38
CA VAL A 421 28.66 13.34 -57.94
C VAL A 421 27.16 13.18 -58.14
N ASN A 422 26.43 12.98 -57.05
CA ASN A 422 25.02 12.58 -57.10
C ASN A 422 24.04 13.73 -56.80
N SER A 423 24.53 14.96 -56.62
CA SER A 423 23.68 16.15 -56.58
C SER A 423 24.36 17.39 -57.15
N LYS A 424 23.53 18.37 -57.54
CA LYS A 424 24.00 19.69 -57.97
C LYS A 424 24.34 20.56 -56.75
N PRO A 425 25.22 21.55 -56.88
CA PRO A 425 25.43 22.57 -55.85
C PRO A 425 24.13 23.27 -55.48
N VAL A 426 23.81 23.26 -54.19
CA VAL A 426 22.65 23.95 -53.63
C VAL A 426 23.16 25.01 -52.65
N PRO A 427 22.69 26.26 -52.76
CA PRO A 427 23.01 27.28 -51.77
C PRO A 427 22.34 26.96 -50.43
N ARG A 428 23.08 27.17 -49.35
CA ARG A 428 22.65 26.97 -47.97
C ARG A 428 23.09 28.14 -47.12
N ASP A 429 22.23 28.52 -46.19
CA ASP A 429 22.53 29.49 -45.17
C ASP A 429 22.05 28.99 -43.81
N ARG A 430 22.75 29.39 -42.76
CA ARG A 430 22.39 29.09 -41.38
C ARG A 430 22.79 30.23 -40.48
N ILE A 431 21.83 30.68 -39.69
CA ILE A 431 22.03 31.69 -38.65
C ILE A 431 21.92 30.96 -37.31
N GLU A 432 22.98 31.01 -36.52
CA GLU A 432 23.01 30.48 -35.15
C GLU A 432 23.23 31.62 -34.17
N HIS A 433 22.47 31.64 -33.09
CA HIS A 433 22.72 32.53 -31.97
C HIS A 433 23.41 31.72 -30.86
N LYS A 434 24.63 32.12 -30.48
CA LYS A 434 25.36 31.51 -29.38
C LYS A 434 25.59 32.53 -28.28
N ALA A 435 25.31 32.16 -27.04
CA ALA A 435 25.65 32.97 -25.88
C ALA A 435 27.13 32.76 -25.54
N PHE A 436 27.91 33.83 -25.53
CA PHE A 436 29.31 33.85 -25.10
C PHE A 436 29.51 35.02 -24.13
N ASN A 437 29.98 34.75 -22.91
CA ASN A 437 30.21 35.77 -21.87
C ASN A 437 29.06 36.79 -21.70
N ASN A 438 27.82 36.31 -21.49
CA ASN A 438 26.61 37.14 -21.36
C ASN A 438 26.29 38.06 -22.55
N LYS A 439 26.85 37.79 -23.74
CA LYS A 439 26.48 38.42 -25.01
C LYS A 439 25.96 37.37 -25.98
N ILE A 440 24.95 37.74 -26.77
CA ILE A 440 24.45 36.91 -27.86
C ILE A 440 25.27 37.24 -29.10
N GLU A 441 26.09 36.30 -29.55
CA GLU A 441 26.78 36.39 -30.83
C GLU A 441 25.96 35.71 -31.92
N THR A 442 25.76 36.41 -33.02
CA THR A 442 25.08 35.88 -34.21
C THR A 442 26.12 35.36 -35.19
N ILE A 443 26.16 34.05 -35.37
CA ILE A 443 27.03 33.37 -36.32
C ILE A 443 26.23 33.12 -37.60
N VAL A 444 26.63 33.79 -38.68
CA VAL A 444 26.06 33.59 -40.01
C VAL A 444 26.99 32.73 -40.84
N ARG A 445 26.48 31.62 -41.37
CA ARG A 445 27.17 30.79 -42.35
C ARG A 445 26.40 30.81 -43.66
N VAL A 446 27.11 31.00 -44.77
CA VAL A 446 26.59 30.91 -46.12
C VAL A 446 27.56 30.02 -46.90
N TRP A 447 27.03 28.99 -47.54
CA TRP A 447 27.84 28.04 -48.30
C TRP A 447 27.05 27.43 -49.47
N GLU A 448 27.78 26.93 -50.45
CA GLU A 448 27.22 26.01 -51.44
C GLU A 448 27.59 24.59 -51.04
N GLN A 449 26.67 23.65 -51.21
CA GLN A 449 26.89 22.25 -50.89
C GLN A 449 26.40 21.34 -52.00
N PHE A 450 27.17 20.29 -52.29
CA PHE A 450 26.69 19.15 -53.08
C PHE A 450 27.17 17.85 -52.44
N GLN A 451 26.53 16.77 -52.86
CA GLN A 451 26.77 15.43 -52.34
C GLN A 451 27.54 14.61 -53.37
N VAL A 452 28.47 13.82 -52.86
CA VAL A 452 29.30 12.91 -53.64
C VAL A 452 29.31 11.54 -52.95
N THR A 453 29.02 10.51 -53.71
CA THR A 453 29.13 9.13 -53.26
C THR A 453 30.47 8.56 -53.73
N THR A 454 31.28 8.08 -52.80
CA THR A 454 32.54 7.39 -53.09
C THR A 454 32.38 5.90 -52.84
N VAL A 455 33.02 5.08 -53.66
CA VAL A 455 33.22 3.65 -53.39
C VAL A 455 34.71 3.48 -53.08
N GLU A 456 35.00 2.96 -51.90
CA GLU A 456 36.34 2.85 -51.36
C GLU A 456 36.65 1.40 -51.02
N GLU A 457 37.87 0.96 -51.34
CA GLU A 457 38.35 -0.36 -50.95
C GLU A 457 38.96 -0.31 -49.53
N GLU A 458 38.45 -1.15 -48.64
CA GLU A 458 38.89 -1.27 -47.26
C GLU A 458 38.84 -2.76 -46.87
N ASP A 459 39.99 -3.33 -46.51
CA ASP A 459 40.14 -4.75 -46.15
C ASP A 459 39.59 -5.74 -47.20
N GLY A 460 39.81 -5.45 -48.50
CA GLY A 460 39.33 -6.27 -49.62
C GLY A 460 37.82 -6.20 -49.87
N LYS A 461 37.15 -5.20 -49.30
CA LYS A 461 35.71 -4.95 -49.46
C LYS A 461 35.45 -3.58 -50.06
N LEU A 462 34.49 -3.51 -50.99
CA LEU A 462 34.03 -2.24 -51.56
C LEU A 462 32.99 -1.61 -50.64
N ASN A 463 33.32 -0.47 -50.04
CA ASN A 463 32.43 0.27 -49.15
C ASN A 463 31.95 1.58 -49.78
N VAL A 464 30.65 1.83 -49.69
CA VAL A 464 30.04 3.06 -50.19
C VAL A 464 30.03 4.11 -49.09
N TYR A 465 30.51 5.30 -49.39
CA TYR A 465 30.49 6.47 -48.53
C TYR A 465 29.67 7.58 -49.17
N VAL A 466 28.83 8.24 -48.39
CA VAL A 466 28.08 9.43 -48.80
C VAL A 466 28.73 10.65 -48.15
N ASN A 467 29.17 11.57 -48.99
CA ASN A 467 30.01 12.70 -48.61
C ASN A 467 29.33 14.02 -48.97
N ASP A 468 29.34 14.98 -48.04
CA ASP A 468 28.86 16.34 -48.29
C ASP A 468 30.05 17.28 -48.44
N LEU A 469 30.22 17.83 -49.63
CA LEU A 469 31.23 18.83 -49.94
C LEU A 469 30.60 20.22 -49.86
N ALA A 470 31.26 21.14 -49.14
CA ALA A 470 30.79 22.51 -48.97
C ALA A 470 31.86 23.54 -49.32
N LYS A 471 31.45 24.65 -49.92
CA LYS A 471 32.27 25.84 -50.14
C LYS A 471 31.65 27.02 -49.42
N PHE A 472 32.28 27.45 -48.34
CA PHE A 472 31.80 28.58 -47.54
C PHE A 472 32.14 29.89 -48.24
N SER A 473 31.13 30.74 -48.45
CA SER A 473 31.28 32.14 -48.86
C SER A 473 31.31 33.07 -47.64
N ARG A 474 30.69 32.64 -46.54
CA ARG A 474 30.73 33.32 -45.23
C ARG A 474 30.72 32.30 -44.11
N ALA A 475 31.66 32.41 -43.17
CA ALA A 475 31.73 31.59 -41.96
C ALA A 475 32.61 32.28 -40.91
N PRO A 476 32.59 31.85 -39.64
CA PRO A 476 33.57 32.29 -38.64
C PRO A 476 35.02 32.01 -39.06
N ASN A 477 35.99 32.76 -38.51
CA ASN A 477 37.41 32.72 -38.89
C ASN A 477 38.07 31.33 -38.88
N THR A 478 37.51 30.36 -38.17
CA THR A 478 38.05 29.00 -38.06
C THR A 478 37.68 28.10 -39.24
N THR A 479 36.72 28.49 -40.09
CA THR A 479 36.29 27.70 -41.25
C THR A 479 36.96 28.21 -42.52
N PRO A 480 37.60 27.35 -43.34
CA PRO A 480 38.15 27.76 -44.63
C PRO A 480 37.09 28.36 -45.56
N ILE A 481 37.33 29.60 -46.01
CA ILE A 481 36.46 30.32 -46.95
C ILE A 481 37.00 30.16 -48.37
N GLY A 482 36.10 30.07 -49.35
CA GLY A 482 36.45 30.07 -50.78
C GLY A 482 37.03 28.75 -51.30
N LYS A 483 37.18 27.73 -50.45
CA LYS A 483 37.66 26.38 -50.80
C LYS A 483 36.59 25.34 -50.53
N TRP A 484 36.54 24.30 -51.36
CA TRP A 484 35.69 23.14 -51.11
C TRP A 484 36.30 22.29 -49.99
N ILE A 485 35.48 21.88 -49.03
CA ILE A 485 35.88 21.02 -47.92
C ILE A 485 34.86 19.91 -47.70
N LEU A 486 35.33 18.77 -47.21
CA LEU A 486 34.46 17.69 -46.74
C LEU A 486 33.89 18.08 -45.37
N THR A 487 32.57 18.18 -45.29
CA THR A 487 31.86 18.58 -44.05
C THR A 487 31.22 17.42 -43.32
N LYS A 488 30.79 16.40 -44.08
CA LYS A 488 30.18 15.19 -43.54
C LYS A 488 30.59 14.01 -44.40
N ARG A 489 30.92 12.89 -43.74
CA ARG A 489 31.20 11.60 -44.37
C ARG A 489 30.44 10.54 -43.62
N PHE A 490 29.70 9.70 -44.34
CA PHE A 490 28.87 8.65 -43.77
C PHE A 490 29.11 7.34 -44.53
N LYS A 491 29.62 6.31 -43.84
CA LYS A 491 29.77 4.97 -44.40
C LYS A 491 28.38 4.33 -44.55
N ARG A 492 27.89 4.24 -45.78
CA ARG A 492 26.62 3.59 -46.13
C ARG A 492 26.72 2.07 -46.07
N GLY A 493 27.93 1.53 -46.27
CA GLY A 493 28.29 0.12 -46.07
C GLY A 493 28.78 -0.57 -47.35
N GLU A 494 29.02 -1.87 -47.27
CA GLU A 494 29.53 -2.72 -48.37
C GLU A 494 28.62 -2.78 -49.62
N ILE A 495 29.19 -2.79 -50.82
CA ILE A 495 28.49 -3.06 -52.08
C ILE A 495 29.05 -4.33 -52.72
N SER A 496 28.20 -5.15 -53.33
CA SER A 496 28.68 -6.35 -54.00
C SER A 496 29.45 -5.97 -55.29
N PRO A 497 30.44 -6.76 -55.72
CA PRO A 497 31.13 -6.52 -57.00
C PRO A 497 30.19 -6.54 -58.21
N GLN A 498 29.06 -7.27 -58.13
CA GLN A 498 28.05 -7.35 -59.20
C GLN A 498 27.25 -6.05 -59.29
N ASP A 499 26.86 -5.48 -58.14
CA ASP A 499 26.13 -4.20 -58.08
C ASP A 499 27.04 -2.99 -58.35
N PHE A 500 28.36 -3.16 -58.20
CA PHE A 500 29.34 -2.14 -58.57
C PHE A 500 29.59 -2.07 -60.09
N ALA A 501 29.41 -3.19 -60.80
CA ALA A 501 29.66 -3.31 -62.24
C ALA A 501 28.43 -2.99 -63.11
N ALA A 502 27.24 -2.94 -62.50
CA ALA A 502 25.97 -2.56 -63.12
C ALA A 502 25.80 -1.04 -63.13
#